data_AF-A0A843KBI8-F1
#
_entry.id   AF-A0A843KBI8-F1
#
_cell.length_a   1.000
_cell.length_b   1.000
_cell.length_c   1.000
_cell.angle_alpha   90.00
_cell.angle_beta   90.00
_cell.angle_gamma   90.00
#
_symmetry.space_group_name_H-M   'P 1'
#
loop_
_entity.id
_entity.type
_entity.pdbx_description
1 polymer ?
#
loop_
_entity_poly.entity_id
_entity_poly.type
_entity_poly.pdbx_seq_one_letter_code
_entity_poly.pdbx_strand_id
1 'polypeptide(L)'
;GSVEGHFHRPRLDEPSQGTLSVNMGPETNVNSFRSRYEMLRPLTARVTGLDIGSQSDQAASVESSALPDLGSEPVISDDRPRRVLISQSGLSETGELQTMLQALVDDSSWAIVAEGELNTVAYENVLRASSPLMVRGIGRQFSGTYFVERVLHVINGDGYIQRFSLRRNALGLTGGESFVQDSALPS
;
A
#
# COMPACT_ATOMS: atom_id res chain seq x y z
N GLY A 1 -20.07 23.55 3.51
CA GLY A 1 -19.43 22.67 2.51
C GLY A 1 -20.49 21.72 2.00
N SER A 2 -20.50 21.44 0.70
CA SER A 2 -21.33 20.35 0.17
C SER A 2 -20.78 19.02 0.68
N VAL A 3 -21.65 18.09 1.06
CA VAL A 3 -21.23 16.75 1.49
C VAL A 3 -20.95 15.94 0.23
N GLU A 4 -19.68 15.78 -0.10
CA GLU A 4 -19.22 14.98 -1.23
C GLU A 4 -18.44 13.75 -0.71
N GLY A 5 -18.77 12.57 -1.25
CA GLY A 5 -18.05 11.34 -0.95
C GLY A 5 -17.09 11.00 -2.09
N HIS A 6 -15.84 10.66 -1.76
CA HIS A 6 -14.84 10.26 -2.75
C HIS A 6 -14.62 8.75 -2.70
N PHE A 7 -14.87 8.08 -3.82
CA PHE A 7 -14.59 6.65 -4.01
C PHE A 7 -13.69 6.48 -5.21
N HIS A 8 -12.43 6.11 -4.98
CA HIS A 8 -11.46 5.89 -6.05
C HIS A 8 -10.42 4.85 -5.64
N ARG A 9 -9.71 4.32 -6.62
CA ARG A 9 -8.55 3.45 -6.39
C ARG A 9 -7.42 4.25 -5.71
N PRO A 10 -6.53 3.59 -4.94
CA PRO A 10 -5.32 4.23 -4.42
C PRO A 10 -4.53 4.91 -5.54
N ARG A 11 -4.15 6.17 -5.35
CA ARG A 11 -3.36 6.94 -6.31
C ARG A 11 -1.89 6.82 -5.95
N LEU A 12 -1.22 5.87 -6.60
CA LEU A 12 0.16 5.47 -6.28
C LEU A 12 1.21 6.29 -7.04
N ASP A 13 0.76 6.99 -8.09
CA ASP A 13 1.52 7.83 -9.01
C ASP A 13 1.62 9.29 -8.56
N GLU A 14 0.91 9.67 -7.50
CA GLU A 14 1.03 11.00 -6.91
C GLU A 14 2.43 11.24 -6.31
N PRO A 15 2.92 12.49 -6.29
CA PRO A 15 4.18 12.80 -5.66
C PRO A 15 4.15 12.46 -4.16
N SER A 16 5.28 11.96 -3.67
CA SER A 16 5.45 11.68 -2.24
C SER A 16 5.21 12.93 -1.40
N GLN A 17 4.44 12.78 -0.31
CA GLN A 17 4.18 13.87 0.63
C GLN A 17 5.36 14.22 1.54
N GLY A 18 6.42 13.39 1.55
CA GLY A 18 7.61 13.59 2.38
C GLY A 18 8.47 12.33 2.52
N THR A 19 9.41 12.35 3.47
CA THR A 19 10.34 11.22 3.71
C THR A 19 10.41 10.85 5.19
N LEU A 20 10.19 9.57 5.50
CA LEU A 20 10.51 8.97 6.80
C LEU A 20 11.93 8.43 6.80
N SER A 21 12.70 8.87 7.79
CA SER A 21 14.07 8.45 8.02
C SER A 21 14.11 7.59 9.28
N VAL A 22 14.45 6.31 9.12
CA VAL A 22 14.53 5.34 10.21
C VAL A 22 15.99 5.00 10.49
N ASN A 23 16.42 5.01 11.76
CA ASN A 23 17.79 4.65 12.15
C ASN A 23 18.90 5.44 11.42
N MET A 24 18.69 6.74 11.17
CA MET A 24 19.64 7.63 10.48
C MET A 24 20.31 8.64 11.42
N GLY A 25 20.46 8.28 12.70
CA GLY A 25 21.06 9.16 13.70
C GLY A 25 20.24 10.45 13.87
N PRO A 26 20.85 11.65 13.78
CA PRO A 26 20.15 12.94 13.92
C PRO A 26 19.01 13.15 12.92
N GLU A 27 19.10 12.51 11.76
CA GLU A 27 18.13 12.61 10.67
C GLU A 27 16.87 11.77 10.92
N THR A 28 16.82 10.99 12.00
CA THR A 28 15.70 10.09 12.32
C THR A 28 14.47 10.89 12.72
N ASN A 29 13.35 10.69 12.02
CA ASN A 29 12.10 11.43 12.26
C ASN A 29 10.92 10.54 12.68
N VAL A 30 11.21 9.31 13.10
CA VAL A 30 10.23 8.37 13.68
C VAL A 30 10.69 7.94 15.07
N ASN A 31 9.73 7.80 15.99
CA ASN A 31 9.96 7.24 17.32
C ASN A 31 10.03 5.71 17.27
N SER A 32 9.22 5.10 16.40
CA SER A 32 9.21 3.65 16.19
C SER A 32 8.81 3.32 14.76
N PHE A 33 9.34 2.22 14.26
CA PHE A 33 9.01 1.70 12.94
C PHE A 33 9.14 0.17 12.93
N ARG A 34 8.12 -0.51 12.43
CA ARG A 34 8.11 -1.97 12.26
C ARG A 34 7.53 -2.29 10.90
N SER A 35 8.25 -3.05 10.11
CA SER A 35 7.76 -3.62 8.85
C SER A 35 7.51 -5.12 9.01
N ARG A 36 6.48 -5.60 8.32
CA ARG A 36 6.07 -6.99 8.24
C ARG A 36 5.94 -7.34 6.77
N TYR A 37 6.51 -8.47 6.38
CA TYR A 37 6.39 -8.96 5.01
C TYR A 37 5.62 -10.29 4.99
N GLU A 38 4.41 -10.26 4.44
CA GLU A 38 3.52 -11.40 4.33
C GLU A 38 3.73 -12.13 2.99
N MET A 39 4.72 -13.01 2.97
CA MET A 39 5.08 -13.82 1.80
C MET A 39 4.06 -14.92 1.49
N LEU A 40 2.90 -14.98 2.17
CA LEU A 40 1.87 -16.01 2.04
C LEU A 40 0.60 -15.57 1.28
N ARG A 41 0.55 -14.33 0.80
CA ARG A 41 -0.60 -13.81 0.03
C ARG A 41 -0.72 -14.44 -1.37
N PRO A 42 -1.94 -14.65 -1.91
CA PRO A 42 -2.12 -15.13 -3.28
C PRO A 42 -1.78 -14.02 -4.29
N LEU A 43 -1.18 -14.39 -5.42
CA LEU A 43 -0.90 -13.46 -6.53
C LEU A 43 -1.88 -13.61 -7.68
N THR A 44 -2.63 -14.72 -7.71
CA THR A 44 -3.63 -15.00 -8.74
C THR A 44 -4.93 -15.48 -8.11
N ALA A 45 -6.03 -15.32 -8.82
CA ALA A 45 -7.33 -15.74 -8.35
C ALA A 45 -8.18 -16.28 -9.49
N ARG A 46 -9.02 -17.28 -9.19
CA ARG A 46 -9.98 -17.84 -10.13
C ARG A 46 -11.31 -18.07 -9.44
N VAL A 47 -12.40 -17.86 -10.17
CA VAL A 47 -13.76 -18.09 -9.69
C VAL A 47 -14.56 -18.85 -10.74
N THR A 48 -15.48 -19.67 -10.25
CA THR A 48 -16.57 -20.25 -11.04
C THR A 48 -17.88 -19.86 -10.36
N GLY A 49 -18.64 -19.01 -11.02
CA GLY A 49 -20.00 -18.64 -10.68
C GLY A 49 -21.02 -19.42 -11.52
N LEU A 50 -22.29 -19.33 -11.14
CA LEU A 50 -23.41 -19.92 -11.86
C LEU A 50 -24.38 -18.79 -12.21
N ASP A 51 -24.65 -18.62 -13.49
CA ASP A 51 -25.71 -17.71 -13.93
C ASP A 51 -27.07 -18.41 -13.77
N ILE A 52 -27.94 -17.85 -12.92
CA ILE A 52 -29.23 -18.47 -12.58
C ILE A 52 -30.20 -18.43 -13.76
N GLY A 53 -30.13 -17.39 -14.59
CA GLY A 53 -31.04 -17.19 -15.73
C GLY A 53 -30.78 -18.17 -16.87
N SER A 54 -29.51 -18.33 -17.26
CA SER A 54 -29.05 -19.24 -18.32
C SER A 54 -28.69 -20.64 -17.82
N GLN A 55 -28.60 -20.83 -16.50
CA GLN A 55 -28.15 -22.07 -15.85
C GLN A 55 -26.77 -22.54 -16.35
N SER A 56 -25.89 -21.59 -16.66
CA SER A 56 -24.56 -21.85 -17.21
C SER A 56 -23.45 -21.38 -16.27
N ASP A 57 -22.33 -22.09 -16.28
CA ASP A 57 -21.14 -21.70 -15.53
C ASP A 57 -20.52 -20.43 -16.13
N GLN A 58 -20.17 -19.49 -15.26
CA GLN A 58 -19.39 -18.30 -15.61
C GLN A 58 -18.05 -18.38 -14.89
N ALA A 59 -16.95 -18.25 -15.64
CA ALA A 59 -15.61 -18.33 -15.08
C ALA A 59 -14.82 -17.05 -15.34
N ALA A 60 -14.06 -16.64 -14.34
CA ALA A 60 -13.14 -15.51 -14.46
C ALA A 60 -11.80 -15.86 -13.77
N SER A 61 -10.73 -15.21 -14.21
CA SER A 61 -9.39 -15.36 -13.63
C SER A 61 -8.60 -14.06 -13.73
N VAL A 62 -7.80 -13.79 -12.70
CA VAL A 62 -6.85 -12.68 -12.63
C VAL A 62 -5.48 -13.25 -12.28
N GLU A 63 -4.47 -12.92 -13.07
CA GLU A 63 -3.11 -13.45 -12.93
C GLU A 63 -2.12 -12.43 -12.35
N SER A 64 -2.51 -11.16 -12.21
CA SER A 64 -1.66 -10.11 -11.61
C SER A 64 -2.47 -8.94 -11.05
N SER A 65 -1.84 -8.16 -10.17
CA SER A 65 -2.39 -6.89 -9.68
C SER A 65 -2.50 -5.87 -10.81
N ALA A 66 -3.49 -4.98 -10.72
CA ALA A 66 -3.65 -3.82 -11.59
C ALA A 66 -3.05 -2.55 -10.98
N LEU A 67 -2.50 -2.63 -9.77
CA LEU A 67 -1.85 -1.51 -9.09
C LEU A 67 -0.42 -1.31 -9.61
N PRO A 68 0.04 -0.06 -9.78
CA PRO A 68 1.45 0.23 -10.05
C PRO A 68 2.36 -0.30 -8.94
N ASP A 69 3.51 -0.85 -9.32
CA ASP A 69 4.52 -1.31 -8.37
C ASP A 69 5.27 -0.13 -7.74
N LEU A 70 5.37 -0.13 -6.40
CA LEU A 70 6.07 0.91 -5.65
C LEU A 70 7.59 0.67 -5.50
N GLY A 71 8.15 -0.21 -6.33
CA GLY A 71 9.50 -0.75 -6.23
C GLY A 71 9.93 -1.39 -7.55
N SER A 72 11.21 -1.77 -7.64
CA SER A 72 11.79 -2.34 -8.86
C SER A 72 11.60 -3.85 -8.99
N GLU A 73 11.28 -4.54 -7.88
CA GLU A 73 11.19 -5.98 -7.81
C GLU A 73 9.80 -6.39 -7.29
N PRO A 74 9.18 -7.44 -7.82
CA PRO A 74 7.92 -7.94 -7.26
C PRO A 74 8.15 -8.48 -5.84
N VAL A 75 7.14 -8.35 -4.97
CA VAL A 75 7.24 -8.89 -3.60
C VAL A 75 7.45 -10.40 -3.62
N ILE A 76 6.64 -11.14 -4.38
CA ILE A 76 6.65 -12.60 -4.41
C ILE A 76 7.10 -13.05 -5.81
N SER A 77 7.91 -14.12 -5.88
CA SER A 77 8.40 -14.66 -7.15
C SER A 77 7.29 -15.28 -8.00
N ASP A 78 7.32 -14.99 -9.30
CA ASP A 78 6.36 -15.48 -10.29
C ASP A 78 6.55 -16.95 -10.72
N ASP A 79 7.58 -17.63 -10.23
CA ASP A 79 7.87 -19.02 -10.66
C ASP A 79 6.74 -19.99 -10.23
N ARG A 80 6.11 -19.74 -9.08
CA ARG A 80 4.96 -20.51 -8.57
C ARG A 80 4.01 -19.62 -7.76
N PRO A 81 3.21 -18.77 -8.43
CA PRO A 81 2.33 -17.87 -7.72
C PRO A 81 1.24 -18.65 -7.01
N ARG A 82 0.95 -18.28 -5.76
CA ARG A 82 -0.20 -18.86 -5.05
C ARG A 82 -1.49 -18.37 -5.69
N ARG A 83 -2.43 -19.29 -5.82
CA ARG A 83 -3.75 -19.04 -6.38
C ARG A 83 -4.83 -19.26 -5.34
N VAL A 84 -5.78 -18.34 -5.25
CA VAL A 84 -7.03 -18.57 -4.53
C VAL A 84 -8.11 -19.05 -5.51
N LEU A 85 -8.88 -20.05 -5.09
CA LEU A 85 -10.03 -20.55 -5.83
C LEU A 85 -11.28 -20.18 -5.06
N ILE A 86 -12.18 -19.45 -5.70
CA ILE A 86 -13.43 -18.99 -5.10
C ILE A 86 -14.58 -19.78 -5.74
N SER A 87 -15.47 -20.27 -4.90
CA SER A 87 -16.75 -20.84 -5.29
C SER A 87 -17.86 -20.10 -4.58
N GLN A 88 -19.07 -20.12 -5.14
CA GLN A 88 -20.26 -19.55 -4.48
C GLN A 88 -20.08 -18.06 -4.13
N SER A 89 -19.52 -17.26 -5.05
CA SER A 89 -19.36 -15.81 -4.88
C SER A 89 -20.70 -15.08 -4.72
N GLY A 90 -21.82 -15.72 -5.09
CA GLY A 90 -23.14 -15.09 -5.17
C GLY A 90 -23.31 -14.16 -6.38
N LEU A 91 -22.26 -14.02 -7.20
CA LEU A 91 -22.25 -13.24 -8.43
C LEU A 91 -22.48 -14.16 -9.62
N SER A 92 -23.30 -13.70 -10.57
CA SER A 92 -23.65 -14.43 -11.79
C SER A 92 -23.03 -13.83 -13.03
N GLU A 93 -22.65 -12.55 -13.03
CA GLU A 93 -22.10 -11.88 -14.21
C GLU A 93 -20.57 -11.95 -14.28
N THR A 94 -20.02 -12.36 -15.43
CA THR A 94 -18.56 -12.48 -15.64
C THR A 94 -17.80 -11.17 -15.40
N GLY A 95 -18.40 -10.02 -15.71
CA GLY A 95 -17.79 -8.71 -15.45
C GLY A 95 -17.65 -8.40 -13.96
N GLU A 96 -18.67 -8.74 -13.16
CA GLU A 96 -18.65 -8.60 -11.71
C GLU A 96 -17.64 -9.57 -11.08
N LEU A 97 -17.62 -10.83 -11.56
CA LEU A 97 -16.64 -11.84 -11.15
C LEU A 97 -15.20 -11.36 -11.42
N GLN A 98 -14.92 -10.80 -12.60
CA GLN A 98 -13.61 -10.26 -12.93
C GLN A 98 -13.23 -9.08 -12.02
N THR A 99 -14.18 -8.18 -11.74
CA THR A 99 -13.96 -7.02 -10.86
C THR A 99 -13.66 -7.45 -9.43
N MET A 100 -14.41 -8.43 -8.91
CA MET A 100 -14.18 -9.02 -7.60
C MET A 100 -12.79 -9.66 -7.51
N LEU A 101 -12.41 -10.47 -8.50
CA LEU A 101 -11.10 -11.11 -8.52
C LEU A 101 -9.97 -10.09 -8.58
N GLN A 102 -10.13 -9.02 -9.37
CA GLN A 102 -9.13 -7.96 -9.46
C GLN A 102 -8.94 -7.27 -8.12
N ALA A 103 -10.03 -6.94 -7.43
CA ALA A 103 -9.96 -6.33 -6.10
C ALA A 103 -9.25 -7.23 -5.07
N LEU A 104 -9.47 -8.55 -5.14
CA LEU A 104 -8.78 -9.50 -4.26
C LEU A 104 -7.28 -9.56 -4.54
N VAL A 105 -6.89 -9.65 -5.81
CA VAL A 105 -5.47 -9.71 -6.19
C VAL A 105 -4.78 -8.37 -5.89
N ASP A 106 -5.45 -7.24 -6.13
CA ASP A 106 -4.96 -5.91 -5.78
C ASP A 106 -4.74 -5.78 -4.26
N ASP A 107 -5.68 -6.23 -3.41
CA ASP A 107 -5.47 -6.22 -1.95
C ASP A 107 -4.35 -7.17 -1.52
N SER A 108 -4.28 -8.34 -2.15
CA SER A 108 -3.24 -9.35 -1.87
C SER A 108 -1.85 -8.88 -2.28
N SER A 109 -1.74 -7.97 -3.25
CA SER A 109 -0.46 -7.39 -3.69
C SER A 109 0.21 -6.54 -2.61
N TRP A 110 -0.55 -6.00 -1.65
CA TRP A 110 -0.02 -5.28 -0.48
C TRP A 110 0.60 -6.23 0.54
N ALA A 111 1.71 -6.87 0.17
CA ALA A 111 2.36 -7.88 1.00
C ALA A 111 3.23 -7.27 2.11
N ILE A 112 3.66 -6.02 1.98
CA ILE A 112 4.46 -5.33 3.00
C ILE A 112 3.58 -4.33 3.74
N VAL A 113 3.53 -4.47 5.06
CA VAL A 113 2.82 -3.57 5.97
C VAL A 113 3.82 -2.99 6.95
N ALA A 114 3.87 -1.67 7.07
CA ALA A 114 4.70 -1.00 8.05
C ALA A 114 3.88 -0.09 8.96
N GLU A 115 4.21 -0.10 10.25
CA GLU A 115 3.54 0.69 11.27
C GLU A 115 4.57 1.40 12.13
N GLY A 116 4.18 2.56 12.65
CA GLY A 116 5.08 3.34 13.47
C GLY A 116 4.45 4.56 14.08
N GLU A 117 5.29 5.28 14.78
CA GLU A 117 4.96 6.55 15.41
C GLU A 117 5.95 7.61 14.94
N LEU A 118 5.41 8.73 14.47
CA LEU A 118 6.16 9.86 13.96
C LEU A 118 6.68 10.73 15.10
N ASN A 119 7.91 11.22 14.96
CA ASN A 119 8.37 12.33 15.78
C ASN A 119 7.90 13.63 15.11
N THR A 120 6.87 14.26 15.67
CA THR A 120 6.23 15.45 15.10
C THR A 120 7.15 16.66 15.06
N VAL A 121 8.13 16.75 15.96
CA VAL A 121 9.13 17.81 15.98
C VAL A 121 10.17 17.61 14.88
N ALA A 122 10.65 16.38 14.67
CA ALA A 122 11.68 16.10 13.66
C ALA A 122 11.14 16.01 12.22
N TYR A 123 9.86 15.69 12.04
CA TYR A 123 9.24 15.62 10.71
C TYR A 123 8.66 16.97 10.24
N GLU A 124 8.35 17.88 11.16
CA GLU A 124 7.88 19.25 10.91
C GLU A 124 6.61 19.39 10.04
N ASN A 125 5.88 18.29 9.81
CA ASN A 125 4.69 18.28 8.96
C ASN A 125 3.61 17.29 9.46
N VAL A 126 2.41 17.38 8.88
CA VAL A 126 1.27 16.50 9.19
C VAL A 126 1.14 15.47 8.08
N LEU A 127 1.16 14.19 8.45
CA LEU A 127 0.94 13.09 7.51
C LEU A 127 -0.54 13.01 7.11
N ARG A 128 -0.79 12.80 5.82
CA ARG A 128 -2.11 12.55 5.25
C ARG A 128 -2.24 11.10 4.82
N ALA A 129 -3.39 10.51 5.12
CA ALA A 129 -3.76 9.20 4.58
C ALA A 129 -4.04 9.31 3.07
N SER A 130 -3.99 8.18 2.39
CA SER A 130 -4.25 8.04 0.95
C SER A 130 -3.27 8.77 0.04
N SER A 131 -2.04 9.01 0.51
CA SER A 131 -0.97 9.64 -0.28
C SER A 131 0.33 8.85 -0.19
N PRO A 132 1.15 8.82 -1.26
CA PRO A 132 2.48 8.23 -1.23
C PRO A 132 3.44 8.96 -0.27
N LEU A 133 4.41 8.22 0.28
CA LEU A 133 5.41 8.69 1.23
C LEU A 133 6.71 7.90 1.03
N MET A 134 7.87 8.54 1.13
CA MET A 134 9.16 7.85 1.00
C MET A 134 9.63 7.33 2.36
N VAL A 135 10.26 6.16 2.38
CA VAL A 135 10.85 5.58 3.60
C VAL A 135 12.30 5.17 3.31
N ARG A 136 13.22 5.58 4.18
CA ARG A 136 14.66 5.25 4.09
C ARG A 136 15.20 4.76 5.43
N GLY A 137 16.32 4.03 5.36
CA GLY A 137 17.05 3.54 6.53
C GLY A 137 16.55 2.21 7.09
N ILE A 138 15.74 1.47 6.32
CA ILE A 138 15.23 0.13 6.65
C ILE A 138 15.80 -0.99 5.76
N GLY A 139 16.98 -0.73 5.16
CA GLY A 139 17.64 -1.64 4.22
C GLY A 139 17.18 -1.46 2.78
N ARG A 140 18.01 -1.90 1.82
CA ARG A 140 17.80 -1.65 0.37
C ARG A 140 16.51 -2.24 -0.18
N GLN A 141 16.12 -3.43 0.30
CA GLN A 141 14.94 -4.12 -0.21
C GLN A 141 13.63 -3.49 0.28
N PHE A 142 13.62 -2.92 1.48
CA PHE A 142 12.41 -2.36 2.08
C PHE A 142 12.33 -0.83 2.01
N SER A 143 13.42 -0.14 1.75
CA SER A 143 13.38 1.32 1.53
C SER A 143 12.73 1.64 0.18
N GLY A 144 12.09 2.79 0.07
CA GLY A 144 11.42 3.28 -1.14
C GLY A 144 10.06 3.94 -0.85
N THR A 145 9.22 4.07 -1.87
CA THR A 145 7.85 4.62 -1.77
C THR A 145 6.84 3.69 -1.08
N TYR A 146 6.11 4.18 -0.09
CA TYR A 146 5.01 3.50 0.57
C TYR A 146 3.73 4.28 0.35
N PHE A 147 2.58 3.60 0.41
CA PHE A 147 1.28 4.25 0.45
C PHE A 147 0.80 4.39 1.89
N VAL A 148 0.41 5.59 2.31
CA VAL A 148 -0.12 5.81 3.66
C VAL A 148 -1.56 5.34 3.73
N GLU A 149 -1.79 4.18 4.33
CA GLU A 149 -3.13 3.61 4.50
C GLU A 149 -3.93 4.38 5.56
N ARG A 150 -3.30 4.71 6.68
CA ARG A 150 -3.99 5.32 7.82
C ARG A 150 -3.05 6.20 8.62
N VAL A 151 -3.56 7.34 9.07
CA VAL A 151 -2.91 8.19 10.09
C VAL A 151 -3.87 8.39 11.25
N LEU A 152 -3.39 8.16 12.46
CA LEU A 152 -4.10 8.47 13.70
C LEU A 152 -3.40 9.63 14.38
N HIS A 153 -4.10 10.76 14.42
CA HIS A 153 -3.69 11.95 15.13
C HIS A 153 -4.19 11.88 16.56
N VAL A 154 -3.28 11.87 17.53
CA VAL A 154 -3.61 11.87 18.96
C VAL A 154 -3.18 13.23 19.51
N ILE A 155 -4.16 14.01 19.96
CA ILE A 155 -3.95 15.31 20.61
C ILE A 155 -4.44 15.17 22.05
N ASN A 156 -3.54 15.31 23.01
CA ASN A 156 -3.84 15.25 24.44
C ASN A 156 -3.07 16.33 25.20
N GLY A 157 -3.20 16.37 26.52
CA GLY A 157 -2.50 17.35 27.36
C GLY A 157 -0.97 17.22 27.34
N ASP A 158 -0.46 16.05 26.96
CA ASP A 158 0.98 15.75 26.89
C ASP A 158 1.58 16.12 25.53
N GLY A 159 0.75 16.38 24.51
CA GLY A 159 1.18 16.88 23.22
C GLY A 159 0.45 16.29 22.02
N TYR A 160 1.16 16.26 20.89
CA TYR A 160 0.65 15.81 19.60
C TYR A 160 1.50 14.69 19.02
N ILE A 161 0.84 13.54 18.76
CA ILE A 161 1.46 12.33 18.23
C ILE A 161 0.74 11.91 16.95
N GLN A 162 1.49 11.40 15.97
CA GLN A 162 0.95 10.80 14.76
C GLN A 162 1.39 9.34 14.65
N ARG A 163 0.43 8.42 14.61
CA ARG A 163 0.68 7.00 14.33
C ARG A 163 0.24 6.67 12.92
N PHE A 164 1.02 5.89 12.20
CA PHE A 164 0.75 5.58 10.80
C PHE A 164 0.73 4.08 10.52
N SER A 165 -0.04 3.69 9.50
CA SER A 165 0.04 2.40 8.81
C SER A 165 0.36 2.68 7.34
N LEU A 166 1.34 1.95 6.81
CA LEU A 166 1.84 2.05 5.45
C LEU A 166 1.69 0.69 4.77
N ARG A 167 1.42 0.71 3.47
CA ARG A 167 1.43 -0.48 2.62
C ARG A 167 2.40 -0.33 1.46
N ARG A 168 2.97 -1.44 1.02
CA ARG A 168 3.86 -1.52 -0.15
C ARG A 168 3.68 -2.87 -0.86
N ASN A 169 3.70 -2.86 -2.19
CA ASN A 169 3.45 -4.01 -3.07
C ASN A 169 4.68 -4.49 -3.86
N ALA A 170 5.84 -3.86 -3.67
CA ALA A 170 7.08 -4.17 -4.37
C ALA A 170 8.30 -4.05 -3.44
N LEU A 171 9.42 -4.66 -3.81
CA LEU A 171 10.72 -4.57 -3.15
C LEU A 171 11.67 -3.68 -3.96
N GLY A 172 12.73 -3.22 -3.30
CA GLY A 172 13.81 -2.46 -3.95
C GLY A 172 13.41 -1.04 -4.36
N LEU A 173 14.39 -0.27 -4.80
CA LEU A 173 14.21 1.13 -5.20
C LEU A 173 13.93 1.22 -6.69
N THR A 174 12.97 2.04 -7.09
CA THR A 174 12.68 2.32 -8.51
C THR A 174 13.76 3.18 -9.17
N GLY A 175 14.55 3.90 -8.39
CA GLY A 175 15.53 4.89 -8.87
C GLY A 175 14.92 6.28 -9.08
N GLY A 176 13.59 6.42 -8.97
CA GLY A 176 12.90 7.71 -8.96
C GLY A 176 12.84 8.37 -7.58
N GLU A 177 13.26 7.67 -6.53
CA GLU A 177 13.24 8.18 -5.16
C GLU A 177 14.31 9.26 -4.93
N SER A 178 13.88 10.50 -4.67
CA SER A 178 14.77 11.56 -4.16
C SER A 178 14.75 11.57 -2.63
N PHE A 179 15.76 10.96 -2.01
CA PHE A 179 15.95 11.02 -0.55
C PHE A 179 16.68 12.30 -0.09
N VAL A 180 16.87 13.26 -0.99
CA VAL A 180 17.51 14.54 -0.66
C VAL A 180 16.52 15.35 0.18
N GLN A 181 16.98 15.79 1.34
CA GLN A 181 16.28 16.74 2.19
C GLN A 181 16.02 18.01 1.39
N ASP A 182 14.76 18.34 1.15
CA ASP A 182 14.40 19.72 0.85
C ASP A 182 14.59 20.51 2.15
N SER A 183 15.84 20.93 2.38
CA SER A 183 16.21 21.79 3.49
C SER A 183 15.63 23.16 3.15
N ALA A 184 14.34 23.35 3.40
CA ALA A 184 13.69 24.64 3.33
C ALA A 184 14.14 25.51 4.52
N LEU A 185 15.42 25.88 4.55
CA LEU A 185 15.89 27.04 5.30
C LEU A 185 16.06 28.18 4.29
N PRO A 186 15.27 29.27 4.37
CA PRO A 186 15.63 30.49 3.68
C PRO A 186 16.92 31.02 4.32
N SER A 187 17.90 31.33 3.47
CA SER A 187 19.08 32.13 3.79
C SER A 187 18.72 33.52 4.34
#